data_AF-A0A0R2SBD3-F1
#
_entry.id   AF-A0A0R2SBD3-F1
#
_cell.length_a   1.000
_cell.length_b   1.000
_cell.length_c   1.000
_cell.angle_alpha   90.00
_cell.angle_beta   90.00
_cell.angle_gamma   90.00
#
_symmetry.space_group_name_H-M   'P 1'
#
loop_
_entity.id
_entity.type
_entity.pdbx_description
1 polymer ?
#
loop_
_entity_poly.entity_id
_entity_poly.type
_entity_poly.pdbx_seq_one_letter_code
_entity_poly.pdbx_strand_id
1 'polypeptide(L)'
;MRLLKTSELTSHPGGWIVFDFGNVIIEIDPPRSIEAFQTLGAPADLHLDADYFHDFETGALSAAGFRDALRGQLRWAAADSSIDRAWNELLLEVPPRTLAKLHQLKAKGYKLALLSNTNPIHIDEVRRRLGPHGYAPLRAALSGCFTRLTWVCASLTLRFMRPWTAS
;
A
#
# COMPACT_ATOMS: atom_id res chain seq x y z
N MET A 1 4.18 -7.28 16.61
CA MET A 1 5.11 -6.29 16.02
C MET A 1 6.52 -6.57 16.51
N ARG A 2 7.35 -7.27 15.72
CA ARG A 2 8.76 -7.54 16.09
C ARG A 2 9.53 -6.23 15.85
N LEU A 3 9.83 -5.50 16.92
CA LEU A 3 10.73 -4.35 16.85
C LEU A 3 12.07 -4.87 16.33
N LEU A 4 12.40 -4.55 15.07
CA LEU A 4 13.76 -4.71 14.56
C LEU A 4 14.66 -3.91 15.51
N LYS A 5 15.57 -4.60 16.20
CA LYS A 5 16.48 -3.96 17.15
C LYS A 5 17.30 -2.95 16.36
N THR A 6 17.24 -1.69 16.76
CA THR A 6 17.95 -0.57 16.11
C THR A 6 19.45 -0.84 15.94
N SER A 7 20.03 -1.71 16.77
CA SER A 7 21.43 -2.16 16.72
C SER A 7 21.81 -2.96 15.48
N GLU A 8 20.87 -3.66 14.83
CA GLU A 8 21.16 -4.43 13.62
C GLU A 8 21.26 -3.51 12.39
N LEU A 9 20.42 -2.47 12.31
CA LEU A 9 20.43 -1.48 11.23
C LEU A 9 21.75 -0.70 11.15
N THR A 10 22.38 -0.41 12.29
CA THR A 10 23.61 0.39 12.37
C THR A 10 24.87 -0.32 11.87
N SER A 11 24.80 -1.63 11.60
CA SER A 11 25.96 -2.40 11.13
C SER A 11 26.26 -2.23 9.63
N HIS A 12 25.35 -1.61 8.86
CA HIS A 12 25.46 -1.43 7.41
C HIS A 12 25.12 0.01 6.97
N PRO A 13 25.98 1.01 7.25
CA PRO A 13 25.76 2.37 6.75
C PRO A 13 25.67 2.37 5.21
N GLY A 14 24.61 2.98 4.67
CA GLY A 14 24.34 3.01 3.22
C GLY A 14 23.44 1.88 2.68
N GLY A 15 22.97 0.99 3.56
CA GLY A 15 22.07 -0.13 3.22
C GLY A 15 20.64 0.28 2.86
N TRP A 16 19.86 -0.70 2.38
CA TRP A 16 18.44 -0.54 2.11
C TRP A 16 17.59 -0.84 3.34
N ILE A 17 16.58 0.00 3.60
CA ILE A 17 15.50 -0.29 4.54
C ILE A 17 14.22 -0.42 3.74
N VAL A 18 13.58 -1.58 3.80
CA VAL A 18 12.33 -1.86 3.10
C VAL A 18 11.18 -1.78 4.10
N PHE A 19 10.16 -1.00 3.77
CA PHE A 19 8.96 -0.81 4.57
C PHE A 19 7.77 -1.50 3.93
N ASP A 20 6.90 -2.08 4.75
CA ASP A 20 5.51 -2.31 4.36
C ASP A 20 4.74 -0.97 4.42
N PHE A 21 3.53 -0.92 3.88
CA PHE A 21 2.67 0.26 3.90
C PHE A 21 1.68 0.21 5.07
N GLY A 22 0.82 -0.80 5.11
CA GLY A 22 -0.19 -0.97 6.16
C GLY A 22 0.44 -1.24 7.53
N ASN A 23 -0.06 -0.56 8.56
CA ASN A 23 0.43 -0.61 9.95
C ASN A 23 1.92 -0.24 10.14
N VAL A 24 2.58 0.29 9.11
CA VAL A 24 3.98 0.76 9.16
C VAL A 24 4.07 2.22 8.75
N ILE A 25 3.51 2.58 7.59
CA ILE A 25 3.47 3.95 7.08
C ILE A 25 2.10 4.58 7.33
N ILE A 26 1.03 3.84 7.01
CA ILE A 26 -0.37 4.23 7.21
C ILE A 26 -1.01 3.29 8.23
N GLU A 27 -1.84 3.83 9.12
CA GLU A 27 -2.65 3.02 10.03
C GLU A 27 -3.84 2.42 9.25
N ILE A 28 -4.16 1.15 9.49
CA ILE A 28 -5.26 0.46 8.81
C ILE A 28 -6.16 -0.29 9.79
N ASP A 29 -7.44 -0.43 9.42
CA ASP A 29 -8.47 -1.11 10.20
C ASP A 29 -9.44 -1.87 9.25
N PRO A 30 -9.06 -3.09 8.80
CA PRO A 30 -9.87 -3.87 7.86
C PRO A 30 -11.34 -4.09 8.25
N PRO A 31 -11.71 -4.29 9.54
CA PRO A 31 -13.10 -4.31 9.99
C PRO A 31 -13.96 -3.15 9.47
N ARG A 32 -13.43 -1.92 9.37
CA ARG A 32 -14.19 -0.76 8.88
C ARG A 32 -14.67 -0.93 7.44
N SER A 33 -13.85 -1.53 6.57
CA SER A 33 -14.27 -1.82 5.20
C SER A 33 -15.32 -2.92 5.14
N ILE A 34 -15.22 -3.94 6.01
CA ILE A 34 -16.23 -4.99 6.10
C ILE A 34 -17.57 -4.39 6.53
N GLU A 35 -17.59 -3.57 7.58
CA GLU A 35 -18.79 -2.88 8.06
C GLU A 35 -19.39 -1.94 7.00
N ALA A 36 -18.54 -1.23 6.25
CA ALA A 36 -18.97 -0.36 5.17
C ALA A 36 -19.59 -1.15 4.01
N PHE A 37 -19.03 -2.30 3.65
CA PHE A 37 -19.62 -3.19 2.65
C PHE A 37 -20.92 -3.83 3.11
N GLN A 38 -21.03 -4.21 4.38
CA GLN A 38 -22.28 -4.69 4.97
C GLN A 38 -23.37 -3.60 4.90
N THR A 39 -23.02 -2.34 5.14
CA THR A 39 -23.91 -1.19 4.95
C THR A 39 -24.33 -1.00 3.49
N LEU A 40 -23.49 -1.42 2.52
CA LEU A 40 -23.80 -1.48 1.10
C LEU A 40 -24.52 -2.77 0.67
N GLY A 41 -24.89 -3.64 1.61
CA GLY A 41 -25.67 -4.84 1.34
C GLY A 41 -24.86 -6.10 1.06
N ALA A 42 -23.56 -6.11 1.38
CA ALA A 42 -22.77 -7.33 1.41
C ALA A 42 -23.25 -8.27 2.53
N PRO A 43 -23.02 -9.59 2.42
CA PRO A 43 -23.40 -10.53 3.46
C PRO A 43 -22.48 -10.37 4.69
N ALA A 44 -22.97 -10.83 5.85
CA ALA A 44 -22.26 -10.66 7.12
C ALA A 44 -20.93 -11.44 7.18
N ASP A 45 -20.82 -12.50 6.39
CA ASP A 45 -19.65 -13.36 6.19
C ASP A 45 -18.80 -12.91 5.00
N LEU A 46 -18.87 -11.64 4.59
CA LEU A 46 -17.91 -11.10 3.62
C LEU A 46 -16.49 -11.25 4.18
N HIS A 47 -15.72 -12.16 3.60
CA HIS A 47 -14.33 -12.39 3.96
C HIS A 47 -13.41 -11.67 2.97
N LEU A 48 -12.52 -10.82 3.50
CA LEU A 48 -11.48 -10.15 2.72
C LEU A 48 -10.36 -11.10 2.23
N ASP A 49 -10.50 -12.40 2.51
CA ASP A 49 -9.59 -13.45 2.08
C ASP A 49 -10.10 -14.20 0.83
N ALA A 50 -11.23 -13.78 0.25
CA ALA A 50 -11.73 -14.38 -0.98
C ALA A 50 -10.79 -14.15 -2.17
N ASP A 51 -10.78 -15.09 -3.12
CA ASP A 51 -9.83 -15.11 -4.24
C ASP A 51 -9.75 -13.79 -5.00
N TYR A 52 -10.87 -13.08 -5.20
CA TYR A 52 -10.88 -11.81 -5.92
C TYR A 52 -10.20 -10.65 -5.17
N PHE A 53 -10.12 -10.68 -3.83
CA PHE A 53 -9.31 -9.73 -3.08
C PHE A 53 -7.83 -10.02 -3.29
N HIS A 54 -7.44 -11.30 -3.17
CA HIS A 54 -6.08 -11.73 -3.43
C HIS A 54 -5.64 -11.39 -4.86
N ASP A 55 -6.47 -11.69 -5.86
CA ASP A 55 -6.19 -11.40 -7.26
C ASP A 55 -6.08 -9.89 -7.50
N PHE A 56 -6.87 -9.08 -6.80
CA PHE A 56 -6.79 -7.63 -6.91
C PHE A 56 -5.54 -7.05 -6.24
N GLU A 57 -5.22 -7.49 -5.02
CA GLU A 57 -3.95 -7.14 -4.36
C GLU A 57 -2.76 -7.62 -5.18
N THR A 58 -2.92 -8.75 -5.88
CA THR A 58 -1.93 -9.33 -6.78
C THR A 58 -2.02 -8.89 -8.23
N GLY A 59 -2.77 -7.82 -8.52
CA GLY A 59 -2.86 -7.22 -9.86
C GLY A 59 -3.28 -8.18 -10.97
N ALA A 60 -3.71 -9.40 -10.63
CA ALA A 60 -4.32 -10.38 -11.52
C ALA A 60 -5.75 -9.96 -11.88
N LEU A 61 -6.39 -9.18 -11.00
CA LEU A 61 -7.67 -8.55 -11.23
C LEU A 61 -7.52 -7.04 -11.41
N SER A 62 -8.23 -6.47 -12.39
CA SER A 62 -8.27 -5.01 -12.59
C SER A 62 -9.18 -4.35 -11.55
N ALA A 63 -9.03 -3.04 -11.35
CA ALA A 63 -9.95 -2.29 -10.47
C ALA A 63 -11.42 -2.39 -10.92
N ALA A 64 -11.68 -2.40 -12.24
CA ALA A 64 -13.03 -2.61 -12.76
C ALA A 64 -13.55 -4.02 -12.43
N GLY A 65 -12.73 -5.05 -12.68
CA GLY A 65 -13.08 -6.44 -12.35
C GLY A 65 -13.30 -6.67 -10.86
N PHE A 66 -12.52 -5.99 -10.00
CA PHE A 66 -12.70 -6.03 -8.56
C PHE A 66 -14.04 -5.44 -8.13
N ARG A 67 -14.42 -4.28 -8.67
CA ARG A 67 -15.73 -3.66 -8.42
C ARG A 67 -16.88 -4.54 -8.90
N ASP A 68 -16.73 -5.15 -10.07
CA ASP A 68 -17.75 -6.05 -10.63
C ASP A 68 -17.91 -7.32 -9.78
N ALA A 69 -16.80 -7.92 -9.32
CA ALA A 69 -16.82 -9.06 -8.41
C ALA A 69 -17.52 -8.72 -7.08
N LEU A 70 -17.19 -7.57 -6.49
CA LEU A 70 -17.86 -7.08 -5.27
C LEU A 70 -19.34 -6.82 -5.50
N ARG A 71 -19.72 -6.19 -6.62
CA ARG A 71 -21.12 -5.91 -6.95
C ARG A 71 -21.96 -7.19 -7.04
N GLY A 72 -21.37 -8.29 -7.50
CA GLY A 72 -22.01 -9.61 -7.50
C GLY A 72 -22.35 -10.16 -6.10
N GLN A 73 -21.71 -9.65 -5.04
CA GLN A 73 -21.97 -10.03 -3.66
C GLN A 73 -23.00 -9.12 -2.96
N LEU A 74 -23.29 -7.95 -3.53
CA LEU A 74 -24.18 -6.97 -2.91
C LEU A 74 -25.65 -7.28 -3.21
N ARG A 75 -26.52 -7.09 -2.21
CA ARG A 75 -27.98 -7.22 -2.37
C ARG A 75 -28.59 -6.20 -3.34
N TRP A 76 -27.92 -5.07 -3.58
CA TRP A 76 -28.37 -4.03 -4.51
C TRP A 76 -27.20 -3.46 -5.31
N ALA A 77 -27.52 -2.83 -6.44
CA ALA A 77 -26.53 -2.19 -7.29
C ALA A 77 -25.86 -1.01 -6.55
N ALA A 78 -24.53 -1.05 -6.48
CA ALA A 78 -23.71 0.05 -5.98
C ALA A 78 -22.89 0.68 -7.12
N ALA A 79 -22.80 2.00 -7.10
CA ALA A 79 -21.91 2.75 -7.99
C ALA A 79 -20.44 2.47 -7.61
N ASP A 80 -19.54 2.59 -8.59
CA ASP A 80 -18.08 2.41 -8.38
C ASP A 80 -17.56 3.28 -7.22
N SER A 81 -18.03 4.52 -7.10
CA SER A 81 -17.64 5.43 -6.04
C SER A 81 -18.07 4.97 -4.65
N SER A 82 -19.20 4.27 -4.53
CA SER A 82 -19.66 3.69 -3.26
C SER A 82 -18.78 2.50 -2.87
N ILE A 83 -18.44 1.65 -3.83
CA ILE A 83 -17.54 0.50 -3.63
C ILE A 83 -16.15 0.99 -3.24
N ASP A 84 -15.59 1.95 -3.98
CA ASP A 84 -14.28 2.53 -3.68
C ASP A 84 -14.27 3.20 -2.31
N ARG A 85 -15.35 3.89 -1.92
CA ARG A 85 -15.47 4.48 -0.59
C ARG A 85 -15.45 3.42 0.49
N ALA A 86 -16.30 2.38 0.41
CA ALA A 86 -16.35 1.31 1.39
C ALA A 86 -15.01 0.56 1.47
N TRP A 87 -14.38 0.31 0.33
CA TRP A 87 -13.06 -0.31 0.29
C TRP A 87 -11.98 0.54 0.98
N ASN A 88 -12.08 1.86 0.89
CA ASN A 88 -11.12 2.77 1.49
C ASN A 88 -11.39 3.11 2.96
N GLU A 89 -12.48 2.63 3.58
CA GLU A 89 -12.75 2.83 5.00
C GLU A 89 -11.72 2.16 5.91
N LEU A 90 -11.02 1.12 5.42
CA LEU A 90 -9.90 0.51 6.13
C LEU A 90 -8.70 1.43 6.28
N LEU A 91 -8.54 2.43 5.42
CA LEU A 91 -7.42 3.37 5.52
C LEU A 91 -7.73 4.38 6.63
N LEU A 92 -6.80 4.54 7.58
CA LEU A 92 -6.87 5.59 8.59
C LEU A 92 -5.96 6.76 8.18
N GLU A 93 -5.11 7.23 9.10
CA GLU A 93 -4.20 8.34 8.89
C GLU A 93 -2.76 7.86 8.67
N VAL A 94 -1.97 8.69 7.98
CA VAL A 94 -0.51 8.58 8.02
C VAL A 94 -0.03 9.41 9.22
N PRO A 95 0.53 8.79 10.27
CA PRO A 95 0.94 9.56 11.44
C PRO A 95 1.96 10.64 11.08
N PRO A 96 1.83 11.88 11.59
CA PRO A 96 2.76 12.98 11.24
C PRO A 96 4.24 12.65 11.52
N ARG A 97 4.48 11.81 12.55
CA ARG A 97 5.81 11.31 12.93
C ARG A 97 6.47 10.45 11.85
N THR A 98 5.69 9.82 10.96
CA THR A 98 6.18 8.88 9.94
C THR A 98 7.11 9.57 8.96
N LEU A 99 6.68 10.71 8.38
CA LEU A 99 7.50 11.49 7.45
C LEU A 99 8.80 11.94 8.10
N ALA A 100 8.73 12.50 9.32
CA ALA A 100 9.90 12.93 10.06
C ALA A 100 10.90 11.77 10.26
N LYS A 101 10.41 10.56 10.56
CA LYS A 101 11.26 9.38 10.73
C LYS A 101 11.93 8.94 9.43
N LEU A 102 11.20 8.94 8.32
CA LEU A 102 11.77 8.60 7.01
C LEU A 102 12.87 9.61 6.61
N HIS A 103 12.63 10.91 6.83
CA HIS A 103 13.65 11.93 6.59
C HIS A 103 14.90 11.74 7.46
N GLN A 104 14.73 11.41 8.74
CA GLN A 104 15.86 11.10 9.62
C GLN A 104 16.67 9.90 9.14
N LEU A 105 16.02 8.85 8.63
CA LEU A 105 16.71 7.67 8.09
C LEU A 105 17.46 8.01 6.81
N LYS A 106 16.88 8.82 5.90
CA LYS A 106 17.61 9.31 4.72
C LYS A 106 18.82 10.17 5.10
N ALA A 107 18.68 11.06 6.08
CA ALA A 107 19.77 11.91 6.55
C ALA A 107 20.93 11.08 7.15
N LYS A 108 20.63 9.88 7.67
CA LYS A 108 21.63 8.89 8.11
C LYS A 108 22.26 8.07 6.97
N GLY A 109 21.89 8.34 5.72
CA GLY A 109 22.46 7.69 4.53
C GLY A 109 21.76 6.41 4.08
N TYR A 110 20.63 6.02 4.68
CA TYR A 110 19.89 4.83 4.25
C TYR A 110 19.12 5.07 2.94
N LYS A 111 19.06 4.05 2.09
CA LYS A 111 18.17 3.99 0.94
C LYS A 111 16.84 3.38 1.40
N LEU A 112 15.73 4.07 1.21
CA LEU A 112 14.43 3.60 1.69
C LEU A 112 13.60 3.07 0.53
N ALA A 113 12.95 1.94 0.75
CA ALA A 113 12.06 1.33 -0.22
C ALA A 113 10.72 0.97 0.40
N LEU A 114 9.67 0.95 -0.42
CA LEU A 114 8.35 0.43 -0.06
C LEU A 114 8.12 -0.89 -0.80
N LEU A 115 7.76 -1.93 -0.06
CA LEU A 115 7.31 -3.22 -0.57
C LEU A 115 6.04 -3.57 0.19
N SER A 116 4.90 -3.42 -0.47
CA SER A 116 3.60 -3.65 0.14
C SER A 116 2.64 -4.27 -0.87
N ASN A 117 1.82 -5.19 -0.38
CA ASN A 117 0.65 -5.66 -1.11
C ASN A 117 -0.42 -4.58 -0.94
N THR A 118 -0.60 -3.79 -1.99
CA THR A 118 -1.59 -2.71 -2.03
C THR A 118 -2.14 -2.63 -3.44
N ASN A 119 -3.22 -1.87 -3.62
CA ASN A 119 -3.93 -1.81 -4.89
C ASN A 119 -4.12 -0.36 -5.35
N PRO A 120 -4.40 -0.13 -6.64
CA PRO A 120 -4.55 1.22 -7.20
C PRO A 120 -5.61 2.08 -6.48
N ILE A 121 -6.72 1.48 -6.02
CA ILE A 121 -7.81 2.20 -5.34
C ILE A 121 -7.32 2.82 -4.03
N HIS A 122 -6.55 2.08 -3.23
CA HIS A 122 -5.94 2.62 -2.01
C HIS A 122 -4.87 3.67 -2.30
N ILE A 123 -4.03 3.46 -3.31
CA ILE A 123 -2.97 4.43 -3.66
C ILE A 123 -3.57 5.77 -4.08
N ASP A 124 -4.62 5.75 -4.89
CA ASP A 124 -5.31 6.95 -5.32
C ASP A 124 -6.01 7.65 -4.16
N GLU A 125 -6.61 6.89 -3.23
CA GLU A 125 -7.22 7.47 -2.03
C GLU A 125 -6.18 8.10 -1.10
N VAL A 126 -5.05 7.45 -0.85
CA VAL A 126 -3.97 8.02 -0.04
C VAL A 126 -3.44 9.30 -0.69
N ARG A 127 -3.24 9.29 -2.01
CA ARG A 127 -2.83 10.49 -2.76
C ARG A 127 -3.85 11.61 -2.59
N ARG A 128 -5.15 11.30 -2.67
CA ARG A 128 -6.24 12.26 -2.48
C ARG A 128 -6.25 12.83 -1.06
N ARG A 129 -6.16 11.98 -0.02
CA ARG A 129 -6.19 12.40 1.40
C ARG A 129 -4.98 13.23 1.80
N LEU A 130 -3.78 12.86 1.36
CA LEU A 130 -2.55 13.58 1.69
C LEU A 130 -2.36 14.85 0.87
N GLY A 131 -3.01 14.94 -0.29
CA GLY A 131 -2.80 16.03 -1.24
C GLY A 131 -1.35 16.12 -1.75
N PRO A 132 -1.03 17.14 -2.56
CA PRO A 132 0.31 17.29 -3.14
C PRO A 132 1.40 17.50 -2.09
N HIS A 133 1.09 18.22 -1.00
CA HIS A 133 2.05 18.55 0.05
C HIS A 133 2.35 17.40 1.02
N GLY A 134 1.46 16.41 1.16
CA GLY A 134 1.73 15.21 1.94
C GLY A 134 2.26 14.05 1.11
N TYR A 135 1.70 13.84 -0.08
CA TYR A 135 2.05 12.68 -0.91
C TYR A 135 3.41 12.82 -1.59
N ALA A 136 3.78 14.03 -2.07
CA ALA A 136 5.06 14.22 -2.74
C ALA A 136 6.26 14.00 -1.80
N PRO A 137 6.29 14.52 -0.56
CA PRO A 137 7.35 14.20 0.40
C PRO A 137 7.39 12.72 0.78
N LEU A 138 6.23 12.08 0.98
CA LEU A 138 6.17 10.64 1.27
C LEU A 138 6.82 9.83 0.15
N ARG A 139 6.44 10.10 -1.10
CA ARG A 139 7.01 9.46 -2.29
C ARG A 139 8.50 9.75 -2.43
N ALA A 140 8.93 11.00 -2.20
CA ALA A 140 10.33 11.39 -2.29
C ALA A 140 11.21 10.74 -1.19
N ALA A 141 10.62 10.42 -0.03
CA ALA A 141 11.31 9.73 1.04
C ALA A 141 11.56 8.24 0.69
N LEU A 142 10.66 7.60 -0.05
CA LEU A 142 10.76 6.20 -0.45
C LEU A 142 11.43 6.09 -1.83
N SER A 143 12.75 6.29 -1.87
CA SER A 143 13.59 6.39 -3.07
C SER A 143 13.60 5.16 -4.00
N GLY A 144 13.05 4.02 -3.59
CA GLY A 144 12.79 2.86 -4.45
C GLY A 144 11.47 2.20 -4.08
N CYS A 145 10.41 2.43 -4.85
CA CYS A 145 9.15 1.72 -4.63
C CYS A 145 9.24 0.37 -5.35
N PHE A 146 9.61 -0.69 -4.62
CA PHE A 146 9.52 -2.05 -5.12
C PHE A 146 8.19 -2.62 -4.66
N THR A 147 7.09 -2.17 -5.26
CA THR A 147 5.83 -2.90 -5.08
C THR A 147 5.97 -4.24 -5.81
N ARG A 148 5.81 -5.34 -5.10
CA ARG A 148 5.14 -6.48 -5.71
C ARG A 148 3.71 -6.00 -5.83
N LEU A 149 3.44 -5.36 -6.98
CA LEU A 149 2.16 -5.16 -7.66
C LEU A 149 1.90 -3.71 -8.11
N THR A 150 1.99 -3.61 -9.43
CA THR A 150 1.56 -2.53 -10.33
C THR A 150 2.01 -1.12 -9.99
N TRP A 151 3.29 -0.81 -10.27
CA TRP A 151 3.46 0.37 -11.10
C TRP A 151 2.94 0.01 -12.49
N VAL A 152 1.88 0.69 -12.92
CA VAL A 152 1.77 1.16 -14.30
C VAL A 152 3.01 2.03 -14.54
N CYS A 153 4.16 1.39 -14.74
CA CYS A 153 5.34 2.01 -15.30
C CYS A 153 5.32 1.64 -16.77
N ALA A 154 4.55 2.41 -17.55
CA ALA A 154 5.00 2.69 -18.88
C ALA A 154 6.40 3.33 -18.71
N SER A 155 7.44 2.56 -19.04
CA SER A 155 8.84 2.98 -19.11
C SER A 155 9.62 3.02 -17.78
N LEU A 156 9.96 1.86 -17.23
CA LEU A 156 11.26 1.63 -16.60
C LEU A 156 11.56 0.13 -16.61
N THR A 157 12.32 -0.29 -17.61
CA THR A 157 12.89 -1.63 -17.68
C THR A 157 13.70 -1.88 -16.40
N LEU A 158 13.33 -2.93 -15.67
CA LEU A 158 14.11 -3.51 -14.57
C LEU A 158 15.51 -3.88 -15.08
N ARG A 159 16.50 -2.97 -14.94
CA ARG A 159 17.89 -3.39 -14.90
C ARG A 159 18.17 -3.90 -13.50
N PHE A 160 18.03 -5.21 -13.33
CA PHE A 160 18.66 -5.92 -12.22
C PHE A 160 20.13 -5.48 -12.13
N MET A 161 20.55 -5.14 -10.92
CA MET A 161 21.97 -5.00 -10.58
C MET A 161 22.73 -6.19 -11.18
N ARG A 162 23.74 -5.90 -12.00
CA ARG A 162 24.72 -6.91 -12.41
C ARG A 162 25.30 -7.54 -11.14
N PRO A 163 25.54 -8.86 -11.11
CA PRO A 163 26.18 -9.51 -9.97
C PRO A 163 27.51 -8.83 -9.69
N TRP A 164 27.78 -8.61 -8.40
CA TRP A 164 29.07 -8.16 -7.91
C TRP A 164 30.06 -9.31 -8.15
N THR A 165 30.73 -9.30 -9.31
CA THR A 165 31.86 -10.19 -9.57
C THR A 165 33.07 -9.61 -8.84
N ALA A 166 33.45 -10.27 -7.75
CA ALA A 166 34.72 -10.03 -7.08
C ALA A 166 35.85 -10.50 -8.00
N SER A 167 36.73 -9.60 -8.40
CA SER A 167 38.13 -9.82 -8.81
C SER A 167 38.86 -8.49 -8.70
#